data_AF-A0A8H9IIJ7-F1
#
_entry.id   AF-A0A8H9IIJ7-F1
#
_cell.length_a   1.000
_cell.length_b   1.000
_cell.length_c   1.000
_cell.angle_alpha   90.00
_cell.angle_beta   90.00
_cell.angle_gamma   90.00
#
_symmetry.space_group_name_H-M   'P 1'
#
loop_
_entity.id
_entity.type
_entity.pdbx_description
1 polymer ?
#
loop_
_entity_poly.entity_id
_entity_poly.type
_entity_poly.pdbx_seq_one_letter_code
_entity_poly.pdbx_strand_id
1 'polypeptide(L)'
;MAIKVDKHKKRRDIAGACTELLLEKGIKNLTITEIAKTAGIGKGTVYDYFSNKEEIVFEIIRKFIEEHHNYLLSQSDKQTSTKQKVLYLFDFFLSDYKPYEKHLDVYREYLSVTLSSKCSPMAEFNRECSGFIRNILEDIINEGIEKGEIKDVARHLIDGLMKAERGYMVIAWAEGRDLKQEFKDYIDTLFDLIEVK
;
A
#
# COMPACT_ATOMS: atom_id res chain seq x y z
N MET A 1 -36.22 -13.02 -13.48
CA MET A 1 -34.87 -12.98 -14.10
C MET A 1 -33.87 -12.91 -12.95
N ALA A 2 -33.09 -13.96 -12.70
CA ALA A 2 -32.13 -13.96 -11.60
C ALA A 2 -31.00 -12.96 -11.93
N ILE A 3 -30.88 -11.89 -11.14
CA ILE A 3 -29.72 -11.00 -11.22
C ILE A 3 -28.51 -11.85 -10.85
N LYS A 4 -27.64 -12.16 -11.81
CA LYS A 4 -26.39 -12.85 -11.55
C LYS A 4 -25.50 -11.89 -10.76
N VAL A 5 -25.49 -12.05 -9.44
CA VAL A 5 -24.67 -11.23 -8.55
C VAL A 5 -23.21 -11.55 -8.86
N ASP A 6 -22.44 -10.53 -9.28
CA ASP A 6 -20.99 -10.63 -9.37
C ASP A 6 -20.43 -10.73 -7.94
N LYS A 7 -20.00 -11.94 -7.57
CA LYS A 7 -19.51 -12.25 -6.23
C LYS A 7 -18.27 -11.41 -5.88
N HIS A 8 -17.41 -11.11 -6.84
CA HIS A 8 -16.22 -10.28 -6.62
C HIS A 8 -16.58 -8.82 -6.40
N LYS A 9 -17.48 -8.27 -7.23
CA LYS A 9 -17.98 -6.91 -7.03
C LYS A 9 -18.63 -6.76 -5.66
N LYS A 10 -19.51 -7.69 -5.29
CA LYS A 10 -20.19 -7.65 -3.99
C LYS A 10 -19.23 -7.77 -2.81
N ARG A 11 -18.19 -8.61 -2.93
CA ARG A 11 -17.11 -8.71 -1.94
C ARG A 11 -16.40 -7.36 -1.76
N ARG A 12 -16.01 -6.69 -2.85
CA ARG A 12 -15.41 -5.35 -2.81
C ARG A 12 -16.35 -4.30 -2.20
N ASP A 13 -17.64 -4.34 -2.53
CA ASP A 13 -18.63 -3.40 -1.99
C ASP A 13 -18.78 -3.55 -0.47
N ILE A 14 -18.83 -4.79 0.04
CA ILE A 14 -18.91 -5.07 1.48
C ILE A 14 -17.64 -4.57 2.19
N ALA A 15 -16.47 -4.86 1.62
CA ALA A 15 -15.20 -4.44 2.19
C ALA A 15 -15.07 -2.90 2.22
N GLY A 16 -15.41 -2.22 1.12
CA GLY A 16 -15.39 -0.77 1.04
C GLY A 16 -16.36 -0.10 2.02
N ALA A 17 -17.52 -0.69 2.28
CA ALA A 17 -18.45 -0.19 3.31
C ALA A 17 -17.85 -0.25 4.73
N CYS A 18 -16.88 -1.14 4.97
CA CYS A 18 -16.26 -1.33 6.28
C CYS A 18 -14.97 -0.53 6.48
N THR A 19 -14.53 0.29 5.51
CA THR A 19 -13.28 1.06 5.61
C THR A 19 -13.30 2.05 6.78
N GLU A 20 -14.38 2.81 6.97
CA GLU A 20 -14.51 3.75 8.09
C GLU A 20 -14.59 3.02 9.44
N LEU A 21 -15.33 1.90 9.49
CA LEU A 21 -15.40 1.06 10.69
C LEU A 21 -14.01 0.55 11.11
N LEU A 22 -13.16 0.24 10.12
CA LEU A 22 -11.80 -0.19 10.36
C LEU A 22 -10.98 0.93 11.00
N LEU A 23 -11.06 2.16 10.48
CA LEU A 23 -10.38 3.33 11.05
C LEU A 23 -10.83 3.64 12.48
N GLU A 24 -12.13 3.52 12.77
CA GLU A 24 -12.68 3.84 14.07
C GLU A 24 -12.31 2.82 15.16
N LYS A 25 -12.29 1.53 14.82
CA LYS A 25 -12.12 0.44 15.81
C LYS A 25 -10.75 -0.20 15.80
N GLY A 26 -10.06 -0.10 14.68
CA GLY A 26 -8.88 -0.84 14.35
C GLY A 26 -9.12 -2.32 14.05
N ILE A 27 -8.14 -2.94 13.40
CA ILE A 27 -8.17 -4.33 12.92
C ILE A 27 -8.44 -5.32 14.06
N LYS A 28 -7.85 -5.08 15.22
CA LYS A 28 -7.95 -5.99 16.37
C LYS A 28 -9.38 -6.08 16.93
N ASN A 29 -10.09 -4.95 17.01
CA ASN A 29 -11.41 -4.88 17.63
C ASN A 29 -12.57 -5.09 16.64
N LEU A 30 -12.29 -5.20 15.34
CA LEU A 30 -13.30 -5.44 14.32
C LEU A 30 -14.02 -6.80 14.54
N THR A 31 -15.35 -6.80 14.47
CA THR A 31 -16.16 -8.02 14.57
C THR A 31 -17.07 -8.24 13.35
N ILE A 32 -17.37 -9.51 13.04
CA ILE A 32 -18.30 -9.90 11.95
C ILE A 32 -19.69 -9.29 12.15
N THR A 33 -20.13 -9.13 13.41
CA THR A 33 -21.42 -8.52 13.73
C THR A 33 -21.50 -7.07 13.25
N GLU A 34 -20.42 -6.31 13.47
CA GLU A 34 -20.36 -4.90 13.10
C GLU A 34 -20.17 -4.72 11.60
N ILE A 35 -19.38 -5.60 10.97
CA ILE A 35 -19.26 -5.68 9.52
C ILE A 35 -20.63 -5.89 8.88
N ALA A 36 -21.38 -6.89 9.35
CA ALA A 36 -22.72 -7.20 8.83
C ALA A 36 -23.66 -5.98 8.96
N LYS A 37 -23.67 -5.35 10.14
CA LYS A 37 -24.46 -4.15 10.40
C LYS A 37 -24.06 -2.98 9.49
N THR A 38 -22.77 -2.73 9.34
CA THR A 38 -22.22 -1.60 8.56
C THR A 38 -22.48 -1.77 7.07
N ALA A 39 -22.32 -3.00 6.54
CA ALA A 39 -22.59 -3.32 5.15
C ALA A 39 -24.10 -3.55 4.85
N GLY A 40 -24.98 -3.46 5.85
CA GLY A 40 -26.42 -3.64 5.69
C GLY A 40 -26.83 -5.05 5.24
N ILE A 41 -26.09 -6.08 5.68
CA ILE A 41 -26.31 -7.49 5.31
C ILE A 41 -26.44 -8.39 6.54
N GLY A 42 -26.96 -9.60 6.36
CA GLY A 42 -27.02 -10.60 7.44
C GLY A 42 -25.63 -11.15 7.78
N LYS A 43 -25.42 -11.57 9.04
CA LYS A 43 -24.15 -12.22 9.45
C LYS A 43 -23.81 -13.45 8.61
N GLY A 44 -24.81 -14.28 8.30
CA GLY A 44 -24.64 -15.45 7.42
C GLY A 44 -24.15 -15.03 6.03
N THR A 45 -24.69 -13.93 5.49
CA THR A 45 -24.24 -13.37 4.21
C THR A 45 -22.79 -12.92 4.26
N VAL A 46 -22.28 -12.38 5.37
CA VAL A 46 -20.84 -12.06 5.48
C VAL A 46 -20.00 -13.32 5.27
N TYR A 47 -20.38 -14.44 5.88
CA TYR A 47 -19.67 -15.72 5.75
C TYR A 47 -19.75 -16.34 4.33
N ASP A 48 -20.75 -15.97 3.51
CA ASP A 48 -20.81 -16.38 2.11
C ASP A 48 -19.68 -15.74 1.27
N TYR A 49 -19.19 -14.57 1.72
CA TYR A 49 -18.15 -13.80 1.04
C TYR A 49 -16.79 -13.88 1.71
N PHE A 50 -16.70 -13.97 3.04
CA PHE A 50 -15.44 -13.89 3.79
C PHE A 50 -15.36 -14.98 4.86
N SER A 51 -14.28 -15.76 4.86
CA SER A 51 -14.11 -16.86 5.83
C SER A 51 -13.82 -16.37 7.25
N ASN A 52 -13.23 -15.19 7.37
CA ASN A 52 -12.86 -14.55 8.63
C ASN A 52 -12.84 -13.01 8.45
N LYS A 53 -12.56 -12.28 9.53
CA LYS A 53 -12.51 -10.81 9.48
C LYS A 53 -11.28 -10.29 8.74
N GLU A 54 -10.17 -11.03 8.78
CA GLU A 54 -8.91 -10.70 8.15
C GLU A 54 -9.07 -10.59 6.63
N GLU A 55 -9.87 -11.46 6.03
CA GLU A 55 -10.18 -11.43 4.61
C GLU A 55 -10.86 -10.14 4.12
N ILE A 56 -11.57 -9.44 5.00
CA ILE A 56 -12.17 -8.13 4.71
C ILE A 56 -11.09 -7.06 4.71
N VAL A 57 -10.20 -7.11 5.70
CA VAL A 57 -9.02 -6.22 5.76
C VAL A 57 -8.18 -6.42 4.49
N PHE A 58 -7.93 -7.66 4.08
CA PHE A 58 -7.20 -7.95 2.83
C PHE A 58 -7.87 -7.32 1.62
N GLU A 59 -9.20 -7.40 1.51
CA GLU A 59 -9.94 -6.80 0.40
C GLU A 59 -9.83 -5.27 0.38
N ILE A 60 -9.90 -4.62 1.56
CA ILE A 60 -9.69 -3.17 1.69
C ILE A 60 -8.28 -2.79 1.25
N ILE A 61 -7.26 -3.53 1.72
CA ILE A 61 -5.85 -3.25 1.38
C ILE A 61 -5.56 -3.54 -0.10
N ARG A 62 -6.15 -4.58 -0.71
CA ARG A 62 -6.01 -4.82 -2.16
C ARG A 62 -6.57 -3.67 -2.98
N LYS A 63 -7.80 -3.24 -2.67
CA LYS A 63 -8.42 -2.09 -3.34
C LYS A 63 -7.52 -0.85 -3.24
N PHE A 64 -6.97 -0.63 -2.05
CA PHE A 64 -6.07 0.48 -1.81
C PHE A 64 -4.78 0.41 -2.67
N ILE A 65 -4.13 -0.76 -2.75
CA ILE A 65 -2.95 -0.98 -3.59
C ILE A 65 -3.30 -0.81 -5.08
N GLU A 66 -4.46 -1.30 -5.53
CA GLU A 66 -4.94 -1.15 -6.91
C GLU A 66 -5.17 0.34 -7.27
N GLU A 67 -5.72 1.13 -6.36
CA GLU A 67 -5.91 2.57 -6.55
C GLU A 67 -4.57 3.31 -6.66
N HIS A 68 -3.61 2.98 -5.78
CA HIS A 68 -2.25 3.52 -5.87
C HIS A 68 -1.59 3.14 -7.21
N HIS A 69 -1.71 1.89 -7.62
CA HIS A 69 -1.20 1.45 -8.91
C HIS A 69 -1.79 2.24 -10.09
N ASN A 70 -3.11 2.42 -10.12
CA ASN A 70 -3.76 3.18 -11.19
C ASN A 70 -3.31 4.66 -11.18
N TYR A 71 -3.09 5.24 -10.00
CA TYR A 71 -2.48 6.56 -9.87
C TYR A 71 -1.08 6.59 -10.49
N LEU A 72 -0.19 5.66 -10.16
CA LEU A 72 1.15 5.58 -10.74
C LEU A 72 1.13 5.47 -12.26
N LEU A 73 0.26 4.62 -12.82
CA LEU A 73 0.11 4.50 -14.28
C LEU A 73 -0.33 5.82 -14.92
N SER A 74 -1.21 6.58 -14.26
CA SER A 74 -1.67 7.88 -14.76
C SER A 74 -0.58 8.95 -14.80
N GLN A 75 0.47 8.80 -13.99
CA GLN A 75 1.60 9.75 -13.91
C GLN A 75 2.80 9.33 -14.78
N SER A 76 2.71 8.23 -15.54
CA SER A 76 3.83 7.71 -16.31
C SER A 76 4.15 8.54 -17.57
N ASP A 77 5.12 9.46 -17.46
CA ASP A 77 5.71 10.18 -18.60
C ASP A 77 7.10 9.62 -18.97
N LYS A 78 7.37 9.46 -20.27
CA LYS A 78 8.63 8.98 -20.85
C LYS A 78 9.82 9.93 -20.61
N GLN A 79 9.58 11.20 -20.25
CA GLN A 79 10.65 12.17 -19.98
C GLN A 79 11.09 12.24 -18.50
N THR A 80 10.52 11.41 -17.64
CA THR A 80 10.82 11.40 -16.20
C THR A 80 12.16 10.70 -15.93
N SER A 81 13.06 11.35 -15.17
CA SER A 81 14.32 10.74 -14.72
C SER A 81 14.08 9.55 -13.78
N THR A 82 15.06 8.65 -13.66
CA THR A 82 14.99 7.49 -12.75
C THR A 82 14.70 7.91 -11.31
N LYS A 83 15.33 8.99 -10.83
CA LYS A 83 15.08 9.55 -9.49
C LYS A 83 13.64 9.97 -9.29
N GLN A 84 13.09 10.73 -10.23
CA GLN A 84 11.71 11.19 -10.18
C GLN A 84 10.73 10.02 -10.23
N LYS A 85 11.01 8.97 -11.02
CA LYS A 85 10.17 7.75 -11.02
C LYS A 85 10.16 7.05 -9.67
N VAL A 86 11.31 6.95 -8.98
CA VAL A 86 11.37 6.40 -7.62
C VAL A 86 10.61 7.28 -6.62
N LEU A 87 10.75 8.60 -6.71
CA LEU A 87 9.96 9.53 -5.88
C LEU A 87 8.46 9.39 -6.15
N TYR A 88 8.04 9.27 -7.41
CA TYR A 88 6.64 9.06 -7.77
C TYR A 88 6.09 7.72 -7.28
N LEU A 89 6.88 6.65 -7.35
CA LEU A 89 6.49 5.34 -6.81
C LEU A 89 6.08 5.43 -5.34
N PHE A 90 6.81 6.24 -4.57
CA PHE A 90 6.56 6.49 -3.16
C PHE A 90 5.76 7.77 -2.90
N ASP A 91 5.25 8.43 -3.93
CA ASP A 91 4.49 9.68 -3.78
C ASP A 91 3.23 9.46 -2.97
N PHE A 92 2.61 8.27 -3.02
CA PHE A 92 1.49 7.98 -2.13
C PHE A 92 1.81 8.13 -0.64
N PHE A 93 3.04 7.78 -0.25
CA PHE A 93 3.52 8.04 1.10
C PHE A 93 3.92 9.52 1.30
N LEU A 94 4.48 10.16 0.27
CA LEU A 94 4.93 11.56 0.30
C LEU A 94 3.81 12.60 0.11
N SER A 95 2.64 12.21 -0.39
CA SER A 95 1.62 13.13 -0.90
C SER A 95 0.70 13.60 0.21
N ASP A 96 0.40 14.90 0.21
CA ASP A 96 -0.64 15.52 1.05
C ASP A 96 -2.03 15.45 0.38
N TYR A 97 -2.20 14.57 -0.60
CA TYR A 97 -3.47 14.46 -1.32
C TYR A 97 -4.57 13.93 -0.39
N LYS A 98 -5.33 14.88 0.16
CA LYS A 98 -6.39 14.67 1.15
C LYS A 98 -7.38 13.55 0.80
N PRO A 99 -7.77 13.31 -0.47
CA PRO A 99 -8.67 12.20 -0.78
C PRO A 99 -8.11 10.81 -0.45
N TYR A 100 -6.79 10.65 -0.27
CA TYR A 100 -6.17 9.40 0.15
C TYR A 100 -5.84 9.31 1.65
N GLU A 101 -6.04 10.38 2.43
CA GLU A 101 -5.61 10.45 3.84
C GLU A 101 -6.17 9.27 4.67
N LYS A 102 -7.47 9.02 4.56
CA LYS A 102 -8.12 7.89 5.24
C LYS A 102 -7.63 6.53 4.78
N HIS A 103 -7.32 6.39 3.49
CA HIS A 103 -6.81 5.14 2.93
C HIS A 103 -5.39 4.85 3.41
N LEU A 104 -4.56 5.89 3.49
CA LEU A 104 -3.21 5.84 4.01
C LEU A 104 -3.22 5.50 5.51
N ASP A 105 -4.16 6.02 6.29
CA ASP A 105 -4.32 5.70 7.71
C ASP A 105 -4.68 4.23 7.94
N VAL A 106 -5.60 3.68 7.14
CA VAL A 106 -5.88 2.23 7.14
C VAL A 106 -4.62 1.43 6.81
N TYR A 107 -3.86 1.85 5.81
CA TYR A 107 -2.65 1.16 5.40
C TYR A 107 -1.55 1.21 6.48
N ARG A 108 -1.38 2.35 7.15
CA ARG A 108 -0.46 2.54 8.29
C ARG A 108 -0.83 1.64 9.46
N GLU A 109 -2.11 1.58 9.82
CA GLU A 109 -2.58 0.70 10.88
C GLU A 109 -2.33 -0.77 10.52
N TYR A 110 -2.68 -1.17 9.29
CA TYR A 110 -2.40 -2.49 8.76
C TYR A 110 -0.92 -2.85 8.85
N LEU A 111 -0.01 -1.96 8.45
CA LEU A 111 1.42 -2.19 8.55
C LEU A 111 1.90 -2.30 9.99
N SER A 112 1.40 -1.47 10.92
CA SER A 112 1.74 -1.57 12.34
C SER A 112 1.38 -2.94 12.92
N VAL A 113 0.16 -3.42 12.65
CA VAL A 113 -0.29 -4.76 13.09
C VAL A 113 0.51 -5.86 12.41
N THR A 114 0.76 -5.74 11.11
CA THR A 114 1.49 -6.73 10.32
C THR A 114 2.93 -6.89 10.78
N LEU A 115 3.65 -5.77 10.94
CA LEU A 115 5.07 -5.77 11.28
C LEU A 115 5.34 -6.14 12.75
N SER A 116 4.33 -6.00 13.63
CA SER A 116 4.41 -6.41 15.03
C SER A 116 3.98 -7.87 15.28
N SER A 117 3.35 -8.52 14.29
CA SER A 117 2.79 -9.88 14.45
C SER A 117 3.65 -10.94 13.77
N LYS A 118 4.17 -11.90 14.55
CA LYS A 118 4.98 -13.00 14.01
C LYS A 118 4.12 -14.03 13.27
N CYS A 119 4.50 -14.37 12.04
CA CYS A 119 3.92 -15.46 11.23
C CYS A 119 2.38 -15.45 11.17
N SER A 120 1.78 -14.29 10.89
CA SER A 120 0.33 -14.15 10.77
C SER A 120 -0.14 -14.22 9.31
N PRO A 121 -1.43 -14.51 9.05
CA PRO A 121 -2.03 -14.35 7.72
C PRO A 121 -1.84 -12.94 7.14
N MET A 122 -1.81 -11.90 8.00
CA MET A 122 -1.47 -10.53 7.60
C MET A 122 -0.05 -10.42 7.06
N ALA A 123 0.92 -11.05 7.71
CA ALA A 123 2.31 -11.05 7.24
C ALA A 123 2.48 -11.82 5.93
N GLU A 124 1.71 -12.89 5.71
CA GLU A 124 1.69 -13.62 4.44
C GLU A 124 1.10 -12.79 3.31
N PHE A 125 -0.11 -12.28 3.50
CA PHE A 125 -0.76 -11.39 2.55
C PHE A 125 0.08 -10.14 2.24
N ASN A 126 0.76 -9.56 3.24
CA ASN A 126 1.67 -8.46 3.03
C ASN A 126 2.82 -8.82 2.08
N ARG A 127 3.44 -9.99 2.23
CA ARG A 127 4.51 -10.44 1.33
C ARG A 127 4.02 -10.58 -0.10
N GLU A 128 2.82 -11.13 -0.30
CA GLU A 128 2.21 -11.27 -1.63
C GLU A 128 1.99 -9.91 -2.29
N CYS A 129 1.36 -8.98 -1.58
CA CYS A 129 1.07 -7.64 -2.09
C CYS A 129 2.33 -6.81 -2.38
N SER A 130 3.40 -7.02 -1.60
CA SER A 130 4.65 -6.27 -1.76
C SER A 130 5.36 -6.55 -3.08
N GLY A 131 5.09 -7.70 -3.70
CA GLY A 131 5.72 -8.10 -4.97
C GLY A 131 5.42 -7.13 -6.10
N PHE A 132 4.22 -6.54 -6.12
CA PHE A 132 3.80 -5.61 -7.16
C PHE A 132 4.67 -4.33 -7.19
N ILE A 133 4.77 -3.64 -6.05
CA ILE A 133 5.58 -2.42 -5.93
C ILE A 133 7.07 -2.73 -6.11
N ARG A 134 7.54 -3.90 -5.65
CA ARG A 134 8.89 -4.38 -5.90
C ARG A 134 9.18 -4.47 -7.40
N ASN A 135 8.29 -5.09 -8.18
CA ASN A 135 8.51 -5.26 -9.62
C ASN A 135 8.59 -3.92 -10.34
N ILE A 136 7.73 -2.94 -9.99
CA ILE A 136 7.82 -1.59 -10.55
C ILE A 136 9.17 -0.94 -10.20
N LEU A 137 9.61 -1.05 -8.95
CA LEU A 137 10.90 -0.50 -8.53
C LEU A 137 12.07 -1.17 -9.25
N GLU A 138 12.01 -2.49 -9.43
CA GLU A 138 12.98 -3.26 -10.23
C GLU A 138 13.02 -2.74 -11.67
N ASP A 139 11.87 -2.56 -12.32
CA ASP A 139 11.78 -2.03 -13.68
C ASP A 139 12.37 -0.62 -13.79
N ILE A 140 12.04 0.28 -12.84
CA ILE A 140 12.57 1.65 -12.79
C ILE A 140 14.10 1.65 -12.66
N ILE A 141 14.64 0.85 -11.74
CA ILE A 141 16.09 0.78 -11.50
C ILE A 141 16.81 0.15 -12.70
N ASN A 142 16.25 -0.90 -13.31
CA ASN A 142 16.81 -1.55 -14.49
C ASN A 142 16.87 -0.60 -15.68
N GLU A 143 15.76 0.11 -15.96
CA GLU A 143 15.69 1.10 -17.03
C GLU A 143 16.73 2.23 -16.82
N GLY A 144 16.89 2.70 -15.58
CA GLY A 144 17.89 3.71 -15.23
C GLY A 144 19.34 3.26 -15.46
N ILE A 145 19.63 1.99 -15.19
CA ILE A 145 20.95 1.39 -15.47
C ILE A 145 21.17 1.25 -16.97
N GLU A 146 20.18 0.76 -17.72
CA GLU A 146 20.26 0.61 -19.18
C GLU A 146 20.46 1.93 -19.91
N LYS A 147 19.84 3.01 -19.41
CA LYS A 147 20.01 4.38 -19.91
C LYS A 147 21.32 5.04 -19.47
N GLY A 148 22.06 4.43 -18.54
CA GLY A 148 23.26 5.02 -17.96
C GLY A 148 22.98 6.22 -17.05
N GLU A 149 21.78 6.34 -16.49
CA GLU A 149 21.43 7.39 -15.52
C GLU A 149 21.99 7.08 -14.12
N ILE A 150 22.01 5.79 -13.75
CA ILE A 150 22.49 5.29 -12.46
C ILE A 150 23.41 4.08 -12.62
N LYS A 151 24.31 3.88 -11.64
CA LYS A 151 25.26 2.76 -11.60
C LYS A 151 24.55 1.43 -11.33
N ASP A 152 25.10 0.34 -11.86
CA ASP A 152 24.55 -1.03 -11.68
C ASP A 152 24.41 -1.46 -10.20
N VAL A 153 25.29 -0.94 -9.33
CA VAL A 153 25.23 -1.18 -7.87
C VAL A 153 23.91 -0.72 -7.23
N ALA A 154 23.14 0.14 -7.90
CA ALA A 154 21.83 0.60 -7.45
C ALA A 154 20.80 -0.54 -7.29
N ARG A 155 20.98 -1.70 -7.96
CA ARG A 155 20.13 -2.89 -7.76
C ARG A 155 20.06 -3.32 -6.30
N HIS A 156 21.12 -3.09 -5.52
CA HIS A 156 21.16 -3.43 -4.10
C HIS A 156 20.31 -2.50 -3.22
N LEU A 157 19.83 -1.36 -3.74
CA LEU A 157 19.01 -0.41 -3.00
C LEU A 157 17.52 -0.79 -2.96
N ILE A 158 17.04 -1.62 -3.89
CA ILE A 158 15.61 -1.97 -4.05
C ILE A 158 15.02 -2.42 -2.72
N ASP A 159 15.68 -3.39 -2.10
CA ASP A 159 15.29 -3.97 -0.83
C ASP A 159 15.36 -2.98 0.35
N GLY A 160 16.32 -2.05 0.30
CA GLY A 160 16.51 -1.02 1.31
C GLY A 160 15.47 0.09 1.20
N LEU A 161 15.17 0.54 -0.01
CA LEU A 161 14.14 1.55 -0.30
C LEU A 161 12.76 1.09 0.16
N MET A 162 12.39 -0.16 -0.15
CA MET A 162 11.12 -0.75 0.30
C MET A 162 11.01 -0.82 1.84
N LYS A 163 12.12 -1.10 2.54
CA LYS A 163 12.14 -1.13 4.01
C LYS A 163 12.11 0.27 4.61
N ALA A 164 12.84 1.21 4.00
CA ALA A 164 12.88 2.60 4.41
C ALA A 164 11.48 3.23 4.31
N GLU A 165 10.80 3.10 3.17
CA GLU A 165 9.43 3.63 2.97
C GLU A 165 8.48 3.18 4.08
N ARG A 166 8.43 1.87 4.37
CA ARG A 166 7.60 1.33 5.46
C ARG A 166 8.00 1.84 6.82
N GLY A 167 9.31 1.91 7.07
CA GLY A 167 9.87 2.41 8.32
C GLY A 167 9.44 3.85 8.57
N TYR A 168 9.72 4.75 7.63
CA TYR A 168 9.30 6.15 7.70
C TYR A 168 7.78 6.28 7.89
N MET A 169 6.99 5.48 7.18
CA MET A 169 5.54 5.52 7.30
C MET A 169 5.01 5.12 8.68
N VAL A 170 5.52 4.03 9.25
CA VAL A 170 5.06 3.56 10.56
C VAL A 170 5.62 4.44 11.68
N ILE A 171 6.85 4.94 11.55
CA ILE A 171 7.46 5.87 12.53
C ILE A 171 6.73 7.21 12.52
N ALA A 172 6.49 7.80 11.33
CA ALA A 172 5.72 9.04 11.18
C ALA A 172 4.35 8.94 11.88
N TRP A 173 3.65 7.82 11.67
CA TRP A 173 2.39 7.53 12.33
C TRP A 173 2.51 7.38 13.85
N ALA A 174 3.47 6.58 14.32
CA ALA A 174 3.66 6.30 15.74
C ALA A 174 4.07 7.54 16.55
N GLU A 175 4.82 8.46 15.93
CA GLU A 175 5.30 9.69 16.57
C GLU A 175 4.39 10.89 16.32
N GLY A 176 3.39 10.76 15.44
CA GLY A 176 2.54 11.88 15.02
C GLY A 176 3.31 12.99 14.31
N ARG A 177 4.38 12.63 13.58
CA ARG A 177 5.25 13.56 12.87
C ARG A 177 5.18 13.34 11.36
N ASP A 178 5.31 14.42 10.61
CA ASP A 178 5.51 14.35 9.17
C ASP A 178 7.00 14.10 8.88
N LEU A 179 7.33 12.94 8.29
CA LEU A 179 8.70 12.55 7.92
C LEU A 179 8.90 12.50 6.39
N LYS A 180 7.99 13.08 5.61
CA LYS A 180 8.03 13.01 4.14
C LYS A 180 9.28 13.68 3.58
N GLN A 181 9.63 14.86 4.11
CA GLN A 181 10.83 15.57 3.69
C GLN A 181 12.09 14.78 4.06
N GLU A 182 12.15 14.18 5.26
CA GLU A 182 13.29 13.33 5.67
C GLU A 182 13.44 12.11 4.75
N PHE A 183 12.34 11.47 4.36
CA PHE A 183 12.39 10.35 3.42
C PHE A 183 12.81 10.78 2.01
N LYS A 184 12.37 11.95 1.55
CA LYS A 184 12.82 12.53 0.29
C LYS A 184 14.32 12.82 0.31
N ASP A 185 14.83 13.45 1.37
CA ASP A 185 16.26 13.74 1.55
C ASP A 185 17.09 12.45 1.58
N TYR A 186 16.57 11.38 2.18
CA TYR A 186 17.17 10.04 2.15
C TYR A 186 17.29 9.50 0.71
N ILE A 187 16.23 9.61 -0.10
CA ILE A 187 16.27 9.20 -1.51
C ILE A 187 17.26 10.06 -2.30
N ASP A 188 17.20 11.39 -2.16
CA ASP A 188 18.10 12.31 -2.87
C ASP A 188 19.56 12.00 -2.56
N THR A 189 19.90 11.75 -1.28
CA THR A 189 21.24 11.36 -0.84
C THR A 189 21.70 10.04 -1.48
N LEU A 190 20.80 9.05 -1.58
CA LEU A 190 21.14 7.78 -2.25
C LEU A 190 21.45 8.02 -3.73
N PHE A 191 20.65 8.84 -4.41
CA PHE A 191 20.84 9.16 -5.82
C PHE A 191 22.14 9.93 -6.09
N ASP A 192 22.53 10.88 -5.24
CA ASP A 192 23.82 11.58 -5.36
C ASP A 192 25.03 10.61 -5.37
N LEU A 193 24.90 9.45 -4.72
CA LEU A 193 25.94 8.43 -4.67
C LEU A 193 25.93 7.49 -5.88
N ILE A 194 24.77 7.24 -6.48
CA ILE A 194 24.60 6.25 -7.56
C ILE A 194 24.45 6.86 -8.96
N GLU A 195 24.16 8.15 -9.08
CA GLU A 195 24.05 8.83 -10.38
C GLU A 195 25.38 8.74 -11.15
N VAL A 196 25.26 8.54 -12.46
CA VAL A 196 26.40 8.57 -13.39
C VAL A 196 26.60 10.03 -13.80
N LYS A 197 27.82 10.54 -13.60
CA LYS A 197 28.22 11.89 -13.98
C LYS A 197 28.65 11.97 -15.43
#